data_AF-A0A2U0S1Q1-F1
#
_entry.id   AF-A0A2U0S1Q1-F1
#
_cell.length_a   1.000
_cell.length_b   1.000
_cell.length_c   1.000
_cell.angle_alpha   90.00
_cell.angle_beta   90.00
_cell.angle_gamma   90.00
#
_symmetry.space_group_name_H-M   'P 1'
#
loop_
_entity.id
_entity.type
_entity.pdbx_description
1 polymer ?
#
loop_
_entity_poly.entity_id
_entity_poly.type
_entity_poly.pdbx_seq_one_letter_code
_entity_poly.pdbx_strand_id
1 'polypeptide(L)'
;MVDWGPAQPYYDWIDQFKTAAAQGLVPNGTQLNPPAYMEVMDAQGNWIRVPQDRQMPIPGDYVPRTFSVSLNGLFPEDVTEYKIRITNFWNVTFDYIGIDISTQKEITVTEILPEATFEPLVFADTTSNASGMFTKYGDVTELLIEADDMYVIGMQGDKMALKFPTANLPALEDGTERSYFLYVASWFKDTPDNWGYGFDFTVEPFPFRDMSGFPYPDTESYPTSEEYTQYIKEWNTRAVNMPETNTNMPLVAEIMKYMAFAGAAIAAILVTLIWKKP
;
A
#
# COMPACT_ATOMS: atom_id res chain seq x y z
N MET A 1 -9.25 -0.70 20.57
CA MET A 1 -9.55 -1.78 19.58
C MET A 1 -10.70 -1.29 18.72
N VAL A 2 -10.71 -1.52 17.40
CA VAL A 2 -11.89 -1.21 16.59
C VAL A 2 -12.97 -2.25 16.88
N ASP A 3 -14.15 -1.81 17.28
CA ASP A 3 -15.35 -2.65 17.30
C ASP A 3 -16.18 -2.36 16.06
N TRP A 4 -16.24 -3.34 15.15
CA TRP A 4 -17.01 -3.26 13.92
C TRP A 4 -18.51 -3.52 14.11
N GLY A 5 -18.92 -4.00 15.29
CA GLY A 5 -20.26 -4.53 15.50
C GLY A 5 -20.54 -5.77 14.64
N PRO A 6 -21.81 -6.21 14.51
CA PRO A 6 -22.18 -7.25 13.55
C PRO A 6 -21.90 -6.79 12.11
N ALA A 7 -21.51 -7.70 11.21
CA ALA A 7 -21.20 -7.36 9.81
C ALA A 7 -22.44 -6.98 8.97
N GLN A 8 -23.61 -7.54 9.29
CA GLN A 8 -24.83 -7.38 8.50
C GLN A 8 -25.27 -5.91 8.31
N PRO A 9 -25.29 -5.05 9.35
CA PRO A 9 -25.64 -3.64 9.18
C PRO A 9 -24.63 -2.83 8.37
N TYR A 10 -23.38 -3.30 8.24
CA TYR A 10 -22.34 -2.57 7.52
C TYR A 10 -22.59 -2.58 6.02
N TYR A 11 -22.89 -3.76 5.45
CA TYR A 11 -23.19 -3.89 4.03
C TYR A 11 -24.49 -3.16 3.65
N ASP A 12 -25.53 -3.28 4.48
CA ASP A 12 -26.79 -2.56 4.28
C ASP A 12 -26.56 -1.04 4.27
N TRP A 13 -25.70 -0.54 5.15
CA TRP A 13 -25.33 0.89 5.20
C TRP A 13 -24.50 1.32 3.99
N ILE A 14 -23.50 0.52 3.59
CA ILE A 14 -22.68 0.79 2.38
C ILE A 14 -23.57 0.85 1.15
N ASP A 15 -24.51 -0.08 0.99
CA ASP A 15 -25.37 -0.15 -0.18
C ASP A 15 -26.37 1.01 -0.20
N GLN A 16 -26.88 1.44 0.96
CA GLN A 16 -27.66 2.68 1.08
C GLN A 16 -26.83 3.90 0.68
N PHE A 17 -25.57 3.98 1.12
CA PHE A 17 -24.67 5.08 0.74
C PHE A 17 -24.42 5.08 -0.77
N LYS A 18 -24.06 3.94 -1.37
CA LYS A 18 -23.87 3.79 -2.83
C LYS A 18 -25.12 4.20 -3.60
N THR A 19 -26.29 3.79 -3.13
CA THR A 19 -27.59 4.15 -3.72
C THR A 19 -27.83 5.65 -3.66
N ALA A 20 -27.61 6.27 -2.50
CA ALA A 20 -27.74 7.72 -2.34
C ALA A 20 -26.73 8.50 -3.19
N ALA A 21 -25.49 8.02 -3.29
CA ALA A 21 -24.45 8.61 -4.12
C ALA A 21 -24.83 8.55 -5.61
N ALA A 22 -25.33 7.40 -6.09
CA ALA A 22 -25.82 7.25 -7.46
C ALA A 22 -27.02 8.16 -7.78
N GLN A 23 -27.79 8.55 -6.76
CA GLN A 23 -28.91 9.51 -6.87
C GLN A 23 -28.48 10.97 -6.72
N GLY A 24 -27.18 11.26 -6.51
CA GLY A 24 -26.67 12.61 -6.28
C GLY A 24 -27.12 13.21 -4.94
N LEU A 25 -27.54 12.39 -3.99
CA LEU A 25 -27.99 12.82 -2.65
C LEU A 25 -26.83 13.01 -1.67
N VAL A 26 -25.63 12.58 -2.05
CA VAL A 26 -24.43 12.68 -1.23
C VAL A 26 -23.65 13.93 -1.64
N PRO A 27 -23.30 14.83 -0.69
CA PRO A 27 -22.48 16.00 -0.99
C PRO A 27 -21.16 15.63 -1.69
N ASN A 28 -20.72 16.49 -2.60
CA ASN A 28 -19.49 16.26 -3.33
C ASN A 28 -18.28 16.17 -2.37
N GLY A 29 -17.43 15.16 -2.57
CA GLY A 29 -16.28 14.88 -1.71
C GLY A 29 -16.56 14.04 -0.45
N THR A 30 -17.80 13.59 -0.24
CA THR A 30 -18.10 12.66 0.87
C THR A 30 -17.41 11.31 0.64
N GLN A 31 -16.67 10.85 1.63
CA GLN A 31 -15.98 9.56 1.58
C GLN A 31 -16.81 8.51 2.34
N LEU A 32 -16.90 7.30 1.78
CA LEU A 32 -17.61 6.18 2.40
C LEU A 32 -16.96 5.75 3.72
N ASN A 33 -15.64 5.88 3.81
CA ASN A 33 -14.86 5.57 5.00
C ASN A 33 -13.69 6.55 5.09
N PRO A 34 -13.92 7.78 5.61
CA PRO A 34 -12.86 8.77 5.67
C PRO A 34 -11.75 8.29 6.63
N PRO A 35 -10.47 8.43 6.24
CA PRO A 35 -9.37 7.98 7.08
C PRO A 35 -9.35 8.76 8.39
N ALA A 36 -9.01 8.08 9.48
CA ALA A 36 -8.81 8.72 10.77
C ALA A 36 -7.75 9.82 10.67
N TYR A 37 -7.88 10.84 11.50
CA TYR A 37 -6.98 11.95 11.45
C TYR A 37 -6.75 12.74 12.73
N MET A 38 -5.60 13.40 12.76
CA MET A 38 -5.18 14.28 13.84
C MET A 38 -5.10 15.75 13.39
N GLU A 39 -5.47 16.63 14.30
CA GLU A 39 -5.30 18.08 14.19
C GLU A 39 -4.72 18.65 15.48
N VAL A 40 -4.03 19.77 15.34
CA VAL A 40 -3.56 20.61 16.46
C VAL A 40 -4.24 21.97 16.41
N MET A 41 -4.43 22.62 17.55
CA MET A 41 -5.00 23.97 17.60
C MET A 41 -3.91 25.04 17.57
N ASP A 42 -4.09 26.08 16.74
CA ASP A 42 -3.24 27.28 16.76
C ASP A 42 -3.64 28.27 17.86
N ALA A 43 -2.87 29.35 18.05
CA ALA A 43 -3.14 30.35 19.08
C ALA A 43 -4.42 31.19 18.82
N GLN A 44 -4.97 31.15 17.61
CA GLN A 44 -6.21 31.81 17.23
C GLN A 44 -7.44 30.90 17.38
N GLY A 45 -7.24 29.63 17.75
CA GLY A 45 -8.29 28.64 17.94
C GLY A 45 -8.70 27.89 16.67
N ASN A 46 -7.94 28.03 15.57
CA ASN A 46 -8.18 27.24 14.37
C ASN A 46 -7.53 25.86 14.50
N TRP A 47 -8.16 24.86 13.89
CA TRP A 47 -7.62 23.51 13.81
C TRP A 47 -6.78 23.35 12.55
N ILE A 48 -5.53 22.94 12.73
CA ILE A 48 -4.57 22.69 11.68
C ILE A 48 -4.42 21.19 11.51
N ARG A 49 -4.58 20.72 10.27
CA ARG A 49 -4.40 19.33 9.89
C ARG A 49 -2.95 18.89 10.07
N VAL A 50 -2.73 17.82 10.81
CA VAL A 50 -1.39 17.22 10.92
C VAL A 50 -1.10 16.42 9.64
N PRO A 51 0.12 16.55 9.06
CA PRO A 51 0.53 15.76 7.90
C PRO A 51 0.39 14.25 8.13
N GLN A 52 0.08 13.49 7.07
CA GLN A 52 -0.23 12.06 7.17
C GLN A 52 0.92 11.23 7.74
N ASP A 53 2.16 11.58 7.41
CA ASP A 53 3.40 10.98 7.88
C ASP A 53 3.76 11.36 9.33
N ARG A 54 3.01 12.29 9.94
CA ARG A 54 3.26 12.86 11.27
C ARG A 54 2.13 12.64 12.27
N GLN A 55 1.07 11.93 11.89
CA GLN A 55 -0.13 11.72 12.71
C GLN A 55 -0.29 10.27 13.19
N MET A 56 -1.40 10.00 13.89
CA MET A 56 -1.78 8.65 14.32
C MET A 56 -2.00 7.70 13.13
N PRO A 57 -1.71 6.40 13.29
CA PRO A 57 -1.98 5.41 12.25
C PRO A 57 -3.48 5.13 12.13
N ILE A 58 -3.85 4.38 11.09
CA ILE A 58 -5.17 3.75 11.02
C ILE A 58 -5.33 2.84 12.26
N PRO A 59 -6.45 2.96 13.00
CA PRO A 59 -6.70 2.12 14.17
C PRO A 59 -6.64 0.63 13.83
N GLY A 60 -5.98 -0.15 14.69
CA GLY A 60 -5.80 -1.59 14.49
C GLY A 60 -7.10 -2.36 14.60
N ASP A 61 -7.31 -3.26 13.63
CA ASP A 61 -8.39 -4.24 13.63
C ASP A 61 -7.99 -5.45 14.51
N TYR A 62 -8.91 -5.96 15.34
CA TYR A 62 -8.78 -7.13 16.25
C TYR A 62 -7.80 -7.06 17.44
N VAL A 63 -6.65 -6.42 17.35
CA VAL A 63 -5.62 -6.46 18.40
C VAL A 63 -5.34 -5.05 18.94
N PRO A 64 -5.29 -4.83 20.27
CA PRO A 64 -4.84 -3.56 20.81
C PRO A 64 -3.44 -3.24 20.31
N ARG A 65 -3.25 -2.06 19.72
CA ARG A 65 -1.96 -1.57 19.24
C ARG A 65 -1.57 -0.35 20.04
N THR A 66 -0.36 -0.38 20.61
CA THR A 66 0.30 0.81 21.11
C THR A 66 0.97 1.51 19.94
N PHE A 67 0.81 2.82 19.84
CA PHE A 67 1.52 3.66 18.88
C PHE A 67 2.02 4.91 19.59
N SER A 68 3.06 5.53 19.02
CA SER A 68 3.63 6.79 19.48
C SER A 68 3.60 7.80 18.34
N VAL A 69 3.20 9.03 18.64
CA VAL A 69 3.24 10.14 17.68
C VAL A 69 4.18 11.21 18.24
N SER A 70 5.18 11.60 17.46
CA SER A 70 6.07 12.70 17.85
C SER A 70 5.34 14.04 17.68
N LEU A 71 5.02 14.66 18.81
CA LEU A 71 4.36 15.97 18.87
C LEU A 71 5.34 17.14 18.63
N ASN A 72 6.64 16.87 18.60
CA ASN A 72 7.68 17.88 18.40
C ASN A 72 7.49 18.60 17.06
N GLY A 73 7.40 19.93 17.11
CA GLY A 73 7.23 20.76 15.92
C GLY A 73 5.88 20.63 15.22
N LEU A 74 4.87 20.00 15.84
CA LEU A 74 3.51 19.98 15.29
C LEU A 74 2.74 21.27 15.57
N PHE A 75 2.98 21.89 16.72
CA PHE A 75 2.30 23.10 17.14
C PHE A 75 3.06 24.35 16.65
N PRO A 76 2.34 25.41 16.23
CA PRO A 76 2.96 26.72 16.01
C PRO A 76 3.69 27.24 17.25
N GLU A 77 4.76 28.02 17.04
CA GLU A 77 5.67 28.48 18.11
C GLU A 77 5.00 29.38 19.16
N ASP A 78 3.88 30.03 18.82
CA ASP A 78 3.12 30.93 19.69
C ASP A 78 2.05 30.22 20.54
N VAL A 79 1.89 28.90 20.38
CA VAL A 79 0.94 28.10 21.16
C VAL A 79 1.46 27.82 22.58
N THR A 80 0.66 28.18 23.58
CA THR A 80 0.94 27.93 25.01
C THR A 80 -0.04 26.94 25.66
N GLU A 81 -1.19 26.70 25.02
CA GLU A 81 -2.17 25.68 25.42
C GLU A 81 -2.28 24.63 24.32
N TYR A 82 -1.72 23.44 24.55
CA TYR A 82 -1.67 22.37 23.56
C TYR A 82 -2.99 21.59 23.51
N LYS A 83 -3.66 21.61 22.36
CA LYS A 83 -4.88 20.82 22.09
C LYS A 83 -4.70 19.97 20.86
N ILE A 84 -5.05 18.69 21.00
CA ILE A 84 -5.09 17.72 19.90
C ILE A 84 -6.55 17.32 19.71
N ARG A 85 -6.98 17.22 18.46
CA ARG A 85 -8.24 16.59 18.08
C ARG A 85 -7.95 15.36 17.26
N ILE A 86 -8.55 14.24 17.68
CA ILE A 86 -8.56 12.99 16.94
C ILE A 86 -9.97 12.84 16.37
N THR A 87 -10.07 12.78 15.05
CA THR A 87 -11.32 12.51 14.35
C THR A 87 -11.22 11.12 13.74
N ASN A 88 -12.26 10.32 13.95
CA ASN A 88 -12.29 8.95 13.46
C ASN A 88 -13.69 8.56 13.00
N PHE A 89 -13.74 7.77 11.93
CA PHE A 89 -14.97 7.14 11.46
C PHE A 89 -15.33 5.89 12.28
N TRP A 90 -14.31 5.12 12.70
CA TRP A 90 -14.52 3.87 13.42
C TRP A 90 -14.79 4.08 14.92
N ASN A 91 -15.53 3.14 15.53
CA ASN A 91 -15.69 3.10 16.97
C ASN A 91 -14.39 2.60 17.62
N VAL A 92 -13.58 3.54 18.10
CA VAL A 92 -12.27 3.24 18.71
C VAL A 92 -12.27 3.63 20.18
N THR A 93 -11.87 2.67 20.99
CA THR A 93 -11.56 2.88 22.41
C THR A 93 -10.05 3.06 22.60
N PHE A 94 -9.69 4.03 23.42
CA PHE A 94 -8.33 4.22 23.93
C PHE A 94 -8.30 3.82 25.40
N ASP A 95 -7.49 2.81 25.74
CA ASP A 95 -7.35 2.36 27.12
C ASP A 95 -6.48 3.35 27.94
N TYR A 96 -5.48 3.93 27.30
CA TYR A 96 -4.54 4.88 27.91
C TYR A 96 -3.98 5.84 26.86
N ILE A 97 -3.83 7.11 27.24
CA ILE A 97 -3.07 8.12 26.49
C ILE A 97 -2.01 8.68 27.43
N GLY A 98 -0.75 8.52 27.07
CA GLY A 98 0.41 9.05 27.79
C GLY A 98 1.08 10.16 26.99
N ILE A 99 1.68 11.12 27.70
CA ILE A 99 2.51 12.17 27.10
C ILE A 99 3.92 11.98 27.66
N ASP A 100 4.87 11.73 26.77
CA ASP A 100 6.29 11.70 27.14
C ASP A 100 6.84 13.12 27.15
N ILE A 101 7.24 13.58 28.33
CA ILE A 101 7.91 14.87 28.57
C ILE A 101 9.36 14.66 29.03
N SER A 102 9.87 13.43 28.95
CA SER A 102 11.24 13.13 29.31
C SER A 102 12.21 13.84 28.38
N THR A 103 13.40 14.15 28.89
CA THR A 103 14.45 14.74 28.06
C THR A 103 14.88 13.72 27.02
N GLN A 104 14.87 14.12 25.74
CA GLN A 104 15.37 13.30 24.65
C GLN A 104 16.79 12.84 24.96
N LYS A 105 17.01 11.53 24.89
CA LYS A 105 18.33 10.93 25.00
C LYS A 105 18.88 10.66 23.62
N GLU A 106 20.17 10.87 23.47
CA GLU A 106 20.91 10.37 22.32
C GLU A 106 20.88 8.84 22.34
N ILE A 107 20.58 8.26 21.19
CA ILE A 107 20.63 6.81 20.99
C ILE A 107 21.57 6.52 19.83
N THR A 108 22.38 5.49 19.96
CA THR A 108 23.16 4.97 18.84
C THR A 108 22.29 4.01 18.05
N VAL A 109 21.89 4.42 16.85
CA VAL A 109 21.21 3.54 15.90
C VAL A 109 22.26 2.96 14.96
N THR A 110 22.28 1.63 14.83
CA THR A 110 23.08 0.92 13.83
C THR A 110 22.14 0.19 12.91
N GLU A 111 22.12 0.60 11.65
CA GLU A 111 21.35 -0.09 10.61
C GLU A 111 22.12 -1.32 10.13
N ILE A 112 21.40 -2.43 9.98
CA ILE A 112 21.93 -3.69 9.48
C ILE A 112 21.08 -4.09 8.29
N LEU A 113 21.64 -4.01 7.09
CA LEU A 113 20.96 -4.45 5.88
C LEU A 113 20.95 -5.99 5.81
N PRO A 114 19.84 -6.60 5.39
CA PRO A 114 19.75 -8.05 5.27
C PRO A 114 20.44 -8.56 3.99
N GLU A 115 21.00 -9.77 4.06
CA GLU A 115 21.06 -10.67 2.91
C GLU A 115 19.65 -11.26 2.74
N ALA A 116 19.07 -11.18 1.54
CA ALA A 116 17.69 -11.57 1.30
C ALA A 116 17.52 -12.58 0.15
N THR A 117 16.73 -13.62 0.39
CA THR A 117 16.38 -14.63 -0.62
C THR A 117 14.87 -14.79 -0.68
N PHE A 118 14.33 -14.64 -1.88
CA PHE A 118 12.92 -14.85 -2.18
C PHE A 118 12.68 -16.29 -2.63
N GLU A 119 11.81 -17.00 -1.93
CA GLU A 119 11.62 -18.44 -2.05
C GLU A 119 10.15 -18.79 -2.32
N PRO A 120 9.87 -19.87 -3.09
CA PRO A 120 8.52 -20.41 -3.21
C PRO A 120 8.06 -21.05 -1.90
N LEU A 121 6.75 -21.27 -1.80
CA LEU A 121 6.17 -22.11 -0.77
C LEU A 121 6.78 -23.53 -0.81
N VAL A 122 7.37 -23.99 0.30
CA VAL A 122 8.12 -25.27 0.33
C VAL A 122 7.24 -26.47 0.74
N PHE A 123 6.12 -26.25 1.43
CA PHE A 123 5.36 -27.32 2.11
C PHE A 123 3.85 -27.33 1.89
N ALA A 124 3.34 -26.74 0.81
CA ALA A 124 1.94 -26.84 0.40
C ALA A 124 1.75 -26.27 -1.03
N ASP A 125 0.57 -26.49 -1.59
CA ASP A 125 0.08 -25.72 -2.72
C ASP A 125 -0.65 -24.47 -2.21
N THR A 126 -0.41 -23.34 -2.85
CA THR A 126 -1.17 -22.12 -2.59
C THR A 126 -2.48 -22.16 -3.38
N THR A 127 -3.58 -21.74 -2.76
CA THR A 127 -4.88 -21.54 -3.45
C THR A 127 -5.01 -20.11 -3.99
N SER A 128 -3.90 -19.38 -4.10
CA SER A 128 -3.90 -18.01 -4.61
C SER A 128 -4.46 -17.94 -6.03
N ASN A 129 -5.45 -17.06 -6.22
CA ASN A 129 -5.95 -16.66 -7.52
C ASN A 129 -5.26 -15.38 -8.04
N ALA A 130 -4.12 -14.99 -7.44
CA ALA A 130 -3.40 -13.80 -7.88
C ALA A 130 -2.92 -13.95 -9.33
N SER A 131 -2.93 -12.88 -10.13
CA SER A 131 -2.42 -12.93 -11.50
C SER A 131 -1.49 -11.77 -11.84
N GLY A 132 -0.57 -11.98 -12.78
CA GLY A 132 0.39 -10.96 -13.18
C GLY A 132 1.81 -11.48 -13.34
N MET A 133 2.74 -10.53 -13.47
CA MET A 133 4.18 -10.76 -13.54
C MET A 133 4.79 -10.50 -12.17
N PHE A 134 5.07 -11.56 -11.43
CA PHE A 134 5.67 -11.52 -10.11
C PHE A 134 7.20 -11.53 -10.18
N THR A 135 7.85 -11.19 -9.07
CA THR A 135 9.32 -11.26 -8.96
C THR A 135 9.80 -12.71 -9.04
N LYS A 136 10.92 -12.91 -9.76
CA LYS A 136 11.63 -14.19 -9.84
C LYS A 136 12.16 -14.60 -8.46
N TYR A 137 12.17 -15.89 -8.16
CA TYR A 137 12.80 -16.41 -6.94
C TYR A 137 14.34 -16.32 -7.03
N GLY A 138 14.99 -16.22 -5.87
CA GLY A 138 16.44 -16.12 -5.77
C GLY A 138 16.90 -15.01 -4.84
N ASP A 139 18.16 -14.61 -4.98
CA ASP A 139 18.72 -13.46 -4.27
C ASP A 139 18.01 -12.17 -4.74
N VAL A 140 17.43 -11.45 -3.80
CA VAL A 140 16.72 -10.18 -4.01
C VAL A 140 17.28 -9.08 -3.11
N THR A 141 18.51 -9.27 -2.59
CA THR A 141 19.14 -8.37 -1.63
C THR A 141 19.13 -6.92 -2.13
N GLU A 142 19.45 -6.70 -3.41
CA GLU A 142 19.48 -5.35 -3.99
C GLU A 142 18.13 -4.62 -3.99
N LEU A 143 17.00 -5.34 -3.97
CA LEU A 143 15.67 -4.72 -3.90
C LEU A 143 15.25 -4.40 -2.46
N LEU A 144 16.05 -4.82 -1.46
CA LEU A 144 15.72 -4.73 -0.03
C LEU A 144 16.68 -3.81 0.74
N ILE A 145 17.64 -3.16 0.06
CA ILE A 145 18.57 -2.21 0.69
C ILE A 145 17.97 -0.81 0.86
N GLU A 146 16.96 -0.46 0.07
CA GLU A 146 16.27 0.83 0.14
C GLU A 146 14.76 0.62 0.04
N ALA A 147 13.99 1.49 0.70
CA ALA A 147 12.53 1.49 0.63
C ALA A 147 12.07 2.44 -0.49
N ASP A 148 12.36 2.11 -1.74
CA ASP A 148 11.96 2.89 -2.91
C ASP A 148 10.64 2.36 -3.53
N ASP A 149 10.34 2.76 -4.77
CA ASP A 149 9.17 2.26 -5.49
C ASP A 149 9.47 0.95 -6.25
N MET A 150 10.63 0.31 -6.09
CA MET A 150 10.96 -1.00 -6.67
C MET A 150 10.69 -2.11 -5.64
N TYR A 151 10.03 -3.19 -6.07
CA TYR A 151 9.43 -4.14 -5.14
C TYR A 151 9.89 -5.56 -5.40
N VAL A 152 9.96 -6.34 -4.32
CA VAL A 152 9.77 -7.79 -4.44
C VAL A 152 8.28 -8.09 -4.39
N ILE A 153 7.74 -8.56 -5.50
CA ILE A 153 6.33 -8.84 -5.69
C ILE A 153 6.08 -10.34 -5.49
N GLY A 154 5.41 -10.67 -4.39
CA GLY A 154 5.01 -12.02 -4.04
C GLY A 154 3.49 -12.22 -4.00
N MET A 155 3.10 -13.49 -3.92
CA MET A 155 1.72 -13.95 -3.71
C MET A 155 1.63 -14.80 -2.45
N GLN A 156 0.42 -15.20 -2.05
CA GLN A 156 0.23 -16.05 -0.87
C GLN A 156 1.08 -17.32 -0.97
N GLY A 157 1.83 -17.59 0.08
CA GLY A 157 2.72 -18.76 0.19
C GLY A 157 4.18 -18.45 -0.15
N ASP A 158 4.47 -17.38 -0.89
CA ASP A 158 5.85 -16.97 -1.09
C ASP A 158 6.51 -16.56 0.24
N LYS A 159 7.81 -16.77 0.32
CA LYS A 159 8.60 -16.55 1.54
C LYS A 159 9.77 -15.62 1.25
N MET A 160 9.99 -14.67 2.15
CA MET A 160 11.22 -13.88 2.22
C MET A 160 12.10 -14.41 3.35
N ALA A 161 13.28 -14.94 3.00
CA ALA A 161 14.30 -15.32 3.98
C ALA A 161 15.29 -14.16 4.15
N LEU A 162 15.37 -13.61 5.38
CA LEU A 162 16.26 -12.50 5.72
C LEU A 162 17.34 -12.97 6.69
N LYS A 163 18.59 -12.60 6.43
CA LYS A 163 19.72 -12.86 7.31
C LYS A 163 20.49 -11.58 7.54
N PHE A 164 20.66 -11.21 8.80
CA PHE A 164 21.31 -9.96 9.20
C PHE A 164 22.75 -10.25 9.66
N PRO A 165 23.77 -9.81 8.90
CA PRO A 165 25.16 -10.03 9.29
C PRO A 165 25.50 -9.30 10.60
N THR A 166 26.08 -10.02 11.55
CA THR A 166 26.43 -9.47 12.88
C THR A 166 27.93 -9.28 13.10
N ALA A 167 28.75 -9.63 12.11
CA ALA A 167 30.21 -9.69 12.23
C ALA A 167 30.86 -8.32 12.57
N ASN A 168 30.25 -7.22 12.12
CA ASN A 168 30.80 -5.87 12.26
C ASN A 168 30.03 -5.00 13.26
N LEU A 169 29.24 -5.61 14.17
CA LEU A 169 28.52 -4.83 15.17
C LEU A 169 29.47 -4.30 16.24
N PRO A 170 29.31 -3.03 16.67
CA PRO A 170 30.10 -2.49 17.76
C PRO A 170 29.87 -3.31 19.04
N ALA A 171 30.91 -3.39 19.88
CA ALA A 171 30.80 -3.96 21.21
C ALA A 171 29.74 -3.19 22.02
N LEU A 172 29.02 -3.89 22.89
CA LEU A 172 28.09 -3.24 23.81
C LEU A 172 28.87 -2.46 24.85
N GLU A 173 28.37 -1.27 25.18
CA GLU A 173 28.83 -0.55 26.36
C GLU A 173 28.37 -1.28 27.63
N ASP A 174 29.18 -1.24 28.68
CA ASP A 174 28.87 -1.90 29.95
C ASP A 174 27.51 -1.42 30.50
N GLY A 175 26.65 -2.37 30.84
CA GLY A 175 25.31 -2.09 31.36
C GLY A 175 24.25 -1.77 30.30
N THR A 176 24.54 -1.93 29.00
CA THR A 176 23.56 -1.77 27.91
C THR A 176 23.07 -3.13 27.37
N GLU A 177 21.83 -3.15 26.89
CA GLU A 177 21.21 -4.31 26.22
C GLU A 177 20.86 -3.96 24.77
N ARG A 178 20.99 -4.92 23.84
CA ARG A 178 20.57 -4.73 22.44
C ARG A 178 19.09 -5.04 22.30
N SER A 179 18.36 -4.09 21.73
CA SER A 179 17.02 -4.29 21.19
C SER A 179 17.06 -4.27 19.67
N TYR A 180 16.14 -4.98 19.04
CA TYR A 180 16.05 -5.08 17.58
C TYR A 180 14.67 -4.61 17.13
N PHE A 181 14.66 -3.81 16.06
CA PHE A 181 13.45 -3.42 15.36
C PHE A 181 13.58 -3.87 13.92
N LEU A 182 12.53 -4.48 13.40
CA LEU A 182 12.42 -4.77 11.97
C LEU A 182 11.54 -3.69 11.35
N TYR A 183 12.12 -2.89 10.47
CA TYR A 183 11.39 -1.96 9.63
C TYR A 183 10.94 -2.69 8.37
N VAL A 184 9.66 -2.57 8.03
CA VAL A 184 9.08 -3.17 6.81
C VAL A 184 8.32 -2.07 6.08
N ALA A 185 8.75 -1.77 4.85
CA ALA A 185 7.99 -0.99 3.90
C ALA A 185 7.33 -1.97 2.93
N SER A 186 6.00 -2.04 2.96
CA SER A 186 5.26 -3.01 2.13
C SER A 186 3.89 -2.49 1.74
N TRP A 187 3.47 -2.86 0.54
CA TRP A 187 2.08 -2.80 0.11
C TRP A 187 1.48 -4.21 0.11
N PHE A 188 0.19 -4.31 0.38
CA PHE A 188 -0.57 -5.54 0.18
C PHE A 188 -1.83 -5.24 -0.62
N LYS A 189 -2.22 -6.18 -1.47
CA LYS A 189 -3.51 -6.19 -2.16
C LYS A 189 -4.34 -7.30 -1.58
N ASP A 190 -5.65 -7.06 -1.49
CA ASP A 190 -6.61 -8.03 -1.03
C ASP A 190 -7.79 -8.10 -1.99
N THR A 191 -8.45 -9.25 -2.03
CA THR A 191 -9.64 -9.45 -2.84
C THR A 191 -10.86 -8.77 -2.19
N PRO A 192 -11.87 -8.37 -2.98
CA PRO A 192 -13.04 -7.66 -2.44
C PRO A 192 -13.80 -8.41 -1.33
N ASP A 193 -13.67 -9.73 -1.27
CA ASP A 193 -14.37 -10.63 -0.35
C ASP A 193 -13.69 -10.79 1.02
N ASN A 194 -12.45 -10.37 1.22
CA ASN A 194 -11.75 -10.56 2.49
C ASN A 194 -12.09 -9.48 3.54
N TRP A 195 -12.15 -8.20 3.14
CA TRP A 195 -12.37 -7.07 4.07
C TRP A 195 -13.33 -5.98 3.57
N GLY A 196 -14.18 -6.29 2.59
CA GLY A 196 -15.21 -5.36 2.08
C GLY A 196 -14.69 -4.19 1.23
N TYR A 197 -13.37 -4.04 1.14
CA TYR A 197 -12.64 -3.23 0.17
C TYR A 197 -11.50 -4.08 -0.37
N GLY A 198 -11.49 -4.31 -1.68
CA GLY A 198 -10.43 -5.07 -2.31
C GLY A 198 -10.35 -4.74 -3.78
N PHE A 199 -9.27 -5.19 -4.38
CA PHE A 199 -8.91 -4.91 -5.76
C PHE A 199 -8.99 -6.20 -6.56
N ASP A 200 -9.02 -6.06 -7.88
CA ASP A 200 -8.64 -7.18 -8.72
C ASP A 200 -7.29 -7.67 -8.22
N PHE A 201 -7.20 -8.98 -7.97
CA PHE A 201 -6.04 -9.55 -7.30
C PHE A 201 -4.91 -9.77 -8.30
N THR A 202 -4.51 -8.67 -8.92
CA THR A 202 -3.53 -8.59 -9.98
C THR A 202 -2.32 -7.78 -9.51
N VAL A 203 -1.14 -8.13 -10.03
CA VAL A 203 0.12 -7.43 -9.74
C VAL A 203 0.01 -5.95 -10.09
N GLU A 204 -0.54 -5.63 -11.26
CA GLU A 204 -0.83 -4.25 -11.68
C GLU A 204 -2.19 -3.75 -11.18
N PRO A 205 -2.39 -2.42 -11.04
CA PRO A 205 -1.39 -1.36 -11.11
C PRO A 205 -0.46 -1.36 -9.89
N PHE A 206 0.80 -0.93 -10.03
CA PHE A 206 1.75 -0.85 -8.92
C PHE A 206 1.48 0.37 -8.03
N PRO A 207 1.42 0.21 -6.70
CA PRO A 207 1.44 1.37 -5.79
C PRO A 207 2.79 2.09 -5.87
N PHE A 208 2.83 3.35 -5.44
CA PHE A 208 4.07 4.12 -5.28
C PHE A 208 3.93 5.07 -4.08
N ARG A 209 5.04 5.47 -3.47
CA ARG A 209 5.09 6.17 -2.19
C ARG A 209 4.36 7.51 -2.21
N ASP A 210 4.50 8.26 -3.30
CA ASP A 210 3.97 9.62 -3.44
C ASP A 210 2.56 9.65 -4.06
N MET A 211 1.87 8.51 -4.16
CA MET A 211 0.51 8.46 -4.68
C MET A 211 -0.50 9.05 -3.67
N SER A 212 -1.57 9.67 -4.17
CA SER A 212 -2.61 10.24 -3.30
C SER A 212 -3.41 9.20 -2.52
N GLY A 213 -3.46 7.96 -3.02
CA GLY A 213 -4.08 6.81 -2.39
C GLY A 213 -4.19 5.66 -3.40
N PHE A 214 -4.34 4.42 -2.93
CA PHE A 214 -4.58 3.28 -3.82
C PHE A 214 -6.07 2.92 -3.83
N PRO A 215 -6.73 2.82 -5.00
CA PRO A 215 -6.17 3.03 -6.33
C PRO A 215 -6.01 4.54 -6.61
N TYR A 216 -4.93 4.91 -7.28
CA TYR A 216 -4.65 6.31 -7.62
C TYR A 216 -5.44 6.73 -8.87
N PRO A 217 -5.77 8.03 -9.03
CA PRO A 217 -6.52 8.52 -10.19
C PRO A 217 -5.70 8.40 -11.49
N ASP A 218 -6.37 8.38 -12.65
CA ASP A 218 -5.71 8.33 -13.97
C ASP A 218 -4.75 9.51 -14.26
N THR A 219 -4.79 10.56 -13.43
CA THR A 219 -3.85 11.69 -13.47
C THR A 219 -2.50 11.38 -12.82
N GLU A 220 -2.41 10.26 -12.12
CA GLU A 220 -1.23 9.74 -11.44
C GLU A 220 -0.78 8.44 -12.12
N SER A 221 0.52 8.16 -12.08
CA SER A 221 1.07 6.95 -12.67
C SER A 221 2.30 6.51 -11.91
N TYR A 222 2.46 5.19 -11.78
CA TYR A 222 3.71 4.60 -11.32
C TYR A 222 4.92 5.09 -12.16
N PRO A 223 6.10 5.31 -11.56
CA PRO A 223 7.28 5.81 -12.26
C PRO A 223 7.63 5.01 -13.53
N THR A 224 7.96 5.72 -14.61
CA THR A 224 8.26 5.14 -15.94
C THR A 224 9.66 5.50 -16.44
N SER A 225 10.59 5.88 -15.55
CA SER A 225 11.98 6.12 -15.94
C SER A 225 12.61 4.83 -16.50
N GLU A 226 13.74 4.97 -17.20
CA GLU A 226 14.48 3.82 -17.74
C GLU A 226 14.87 2.82 -16.64
N GLU A 227 15.22 3.34 -15.46
CA GLU A 227 15.58 2.56 -14.28
C GLU A 227 14.44 1.64 -13.83
N TYR A 228 13.23 2.20 -13.63
CA TYR A 228 12.04 1.42 -13.27
C TYR A 228 11.65 0.42 -14.37
N THR A 229 11.79 0.83 -15.64
CA THR A 229 11.51 -0.06 -16.76
C THR A 229 12.47 -1.25 -16.81
N GLN A 230 13.75 -1.02 -16.49
CA GLN A 230 14.76 -2.07 -16.41
C GLN A 230 14.51 -3.00 -15.22
N TYR A 231 14.19 -2.44 -14.05
CA TYR A 231 13.80 -3.21 -12.86
C TYR A 231 12.66 -4.19 -13.17
N ILE A 232 11.57 -3.70 -13.78
CA ILE A 232 10.42 -4.56 -14.12
C ILE A 232 10.83 -5.68 -15.07
N LYS A 233 11.61 -5.39 -16.11
CA LYS A 233 12.08 -6.39 -17.08
C LYS A 233 12.98 -7.44 -16.44
N GLU A 234 13.81 -7.04 -15.51
CA GLU A 234 14.82 -7.89 -14.89
C GLU A 234 14.23 -8.77 -13.79
N TRP A 235 13.35 -8.21 -12.96
CA TRP A 235 12.88 -8.84 -11.74
C TRP A 235 11.53 -9.51 -11.91
N ASN A 236 10.59 -8.89 -12.64
CA ASN A 236 9.19 -9.34 -12.71
C ASN A 236 8.98 -10.30 -13.89
N THR A 237 9.56 -11.50 -13.80
CA THR A 237 9.55 -12.49 -14.88
C THR A 237 8.70 -13.73 -14.60
N ARG A 238 8.06 -13.81 -13.42
CA ARG A 238 7.26 -14.97 -13.00
C ARG A 238 5.79 -14.76 -13.35
N ALA A 239 5.36 -15.28 -14.48
CA ALA A 239 3.96 -15.23 -14.91
C ALA A 239 3.08 -16.19 -14.07
N VAL A 240 2.02 -15.66 -13.47
CA VAL A 240 1.03 -16.43 -12.70
C VAL A 240 -0.37 -16.08 -13.19
N ASN A 241 -1.20 -17.09 -13.46
CA ASN A 241 -2.61 -16.95 -13.86
C ASN A 241 -2.86 -15.90 -14.97
N MET A 242 -1.89 -15.66 -15.84
CA MET A 242 -2.00 -14.71 -16.94
C MET A 242 -2.95 -15.30 -17.99
N PRO A 243 -3.91 -14.50 -18.53
CA PRO A 243 -4.76 -14.97 -19.62
C PRO A 243 -3.87 -15.41 -20.79
N GLU A 244 -4.16 -16.57 -21.38
CA GLU A 244 -3.42 -17.08 -22.54
C GLU A 244 -3.37 -15.99 -23.62
N THR A 245 -2.16 -15.52 -23.92
CA THR A 245 -1.96 -14.72 -25.13
C THR A 245 -2.23 -15.62 -26.30
N ASN A 246 -3.37 -15.43 -26.98
CA ASN A 246 -3.64 -16.07 -28.27
C ASN A 246 -2.51 -15.68 -29.24
N THR A 247 -1.50 -16.52 -29.39
CA THR A 247 -0.31 -16.33 -30.24
C THR A 247 -0.65 -16.31 -31.75
N ASN A 248 -1.93 -16.37 -32.11
CA ASN A 248 -2.43 -16.26 -33.48
C ASN A 248 -2.77 -14.83 -33.93
N MET A 249 -2.49 -13.79 -33.12
CA MET A 249 -2.62 -12.40 -33.56
C MET A 249 -1.32 -11.55 -33.48
N PRO A 250 -0.17 -11.98 -34.02
CA PRO A 250 0.98 -11.07 -34.17
C PRO A 250 0.64 -9.86 -35.05
N LEU A 251 -0.24 -10.06 -36.05
CA LEU A 251 -0.60 -9.03 -37.02
C LEU A 251 -1.40 -7.87 -36.43
N VAL A 252 -2.22 -8.10 -35.39
CA VAL A 252 -3.10 -7.06 -34.82
C VAL A 252 -2.33 -6.10 -33.91
N ALA A 253 -1.36 -6.61 -33.15
CA ALA A 253 -0.46 -5.78 -32.36
C ALA A 253 0.42 -4.87 -33.24
N GLU A 254 0.84 -5.38 -34.40
CA GLU A 254 1.63 -4.62 -35.38
C GLU A 254 0.78 -3.54 -36.08
N ILE A 255 -0.48 -3.84 -36.45
CA ILE A 255 -1.42 -2.87 -37.03
C ILE A 255 -1.79 -1.75 -36.03
N MET A 256 -1.95 -2.05 -34.74
CA MET A 256 -2.24 -1.05 -33.70
C MET A 256 -1.07 -0.07 -33.50
N LYS A 257 0.18 -0.53 -33.64
CA LYS A 257 1.36 0.35 -33.64
C LYS A 257 1.34 1.36 -34.78
N TYR A 258 0.85 0.98 -35.96
CA TYR A 258 0.73 1.88 -37.11
C TYR A 258 -0.47 2.84 -37.00
N MET A 259 -1.56 2.44 -36.33
CA MET A 259 -2.74 3.31 -36.14
C MET A 259 -2.52 4.41 -35.09
N ALA A 260 -1.67 4.19 -34.08
CA ALA A 260 -1.32 5.22 -33.10
C ALA A 260 -0.48 6.39 -33.69
N PHE A 261 0.10 6.22 -34.89
CA PHE A 261 0.89 7.24 -35.59
C PHE A 261 0.11 8.09 -36.60
N ALA A 262 -1.15 7.75 -36.89
CA ALA A 262 -1.97 8.48 -37.86
C ALA A 262 -3.22 9.07 -37.18
N GLY A 263 -3.08 10.28 -36.66
CA GLY A 263 -4.24 11.09 -36.27
C GLY A 263 -5.08 11.47 -37.49
N ALA A 264 -6.15 10.72 -37.77
CA ALA A 264 -7.31 11.15 -38.55
C ALA A 264 -8.41 10.07 -38.50
N ALA A 265 -9.66 10.51 -38.33
CA ALA A 265 -10.86 9.69 -38.28
C ALA A 265 -10.98 8.70 -39.45
N ILE A 266 -11.26 7.42 -39.15
CA ILE A 266 -11.82 6.46 -40.10
C ILE A 266 -12.98 5.73 -39.44
N ALA A 267 -14.14 5.85 -40.08
CA ALA A 267 -15.38 5.17 -39.73
C ALA A 267 -15.30 3.66 -40.03
N ALA A 268 -15.79 2.86 -39.08
CA ALA A 268 -16.24 1.47 -39.18
C ALA A 268 -15.30 0.45 -39.85
N ILE A 269 -14.71 -0.44 -39.05
CA ILE A 269 -14.34 -1.78 -39.51
C ILE A 269 -15.31 -2.78 -38.86
N LEU A 270 -16.24 -3.29 -39.67
CA LEU A 270 -17.09 -4.43 -39.31
C LEU A 270 -16.30 -5.72 -39.57
N VAL A 271 -15.89 -6.42 -38.51
CA VAL A 271 -15.31 -7.77 -38.65
C VAL A 271 -16.39 -8.80 -38.33
N THR A 272 -16.97 -9.39 -39.38
CA THR A 272 -17.92 -10.51 -39.25
C THR A 272 -17.13 -11.81 -39.06
N LEU A 273 -17.23 -12.42 -37.88
CA LEU A 273 -16.68 -13.76 -37.62
C LEU A 273 -17.78 -14.81 -37.86
N ILE A 274 -17.66 -15.54 -38.98
CA ILE A 274 -18.50 -16.70 -39.29
C ILE A 274 -17.88 -17.92 -38.61
N TRP A 275 -18.60 -18.50 -37.65
CA TRP A 275 -18.28 -19.84 -37.13
C TRP A 275 -19.05 -20.88 -37.93
N LYS A 276 -18.34 -21.90 -38.41
CA LYS A 276 -18.95 -23.20 -38.68
C LYS A 276 -18.11 -24.25 -37.99
N LYS A 277 -18.75 -25.05 -37.13
CA LYS A 277 -18.71 -26.52 -37.14
C LYS A 277 -19.24 -27.12 -35.83
N PRO A 278 -19.72 -28.37 -35.83
CA PRO A 278 -19.17 -29.37 -34.94
C PRO A 278 -17.83 -29.90 -35.50
#